data_AF-A0A2M9Q3E2-F1
#
_entry.id   AF-A0A2M9Q3E2-F1
#
_cell.length_a   1.000
_cell.length_b   1.000
_cell.length_c   1.000
_cell.angle_alpha   90.00
_cell.angle_beta   90.00
_cell.angle_gamma   90.00
#
_symmetry.space_group_name_H-M   'P 1'
#
loop_
_entity.id
_entity.type
_entity.pdbx_description
1 polymer ?
#
loop_
_entity_poly.entity_id
_entity_poly.type
_entity_poly.pdbx_seq_one_letter_code
_entity_poly.pdbx_strand_id
1 'polypeptide(L)' 'MEEKRCPLCGQENHCGIVNGQKDCWCMTESFPKEILEAAPKDQCICQKCLDTYNED' A
#
# COMPACT_ATOMS: atom_id res chain seq x y z
N MET A 1 -15.08 3.68 -0.88
CA MET A 1 -14.92 2.21 -0.71
C MET A 1 -13.69 1.66 -1.44
N GLU A 2 -13.21 2.33 -2.50
CA GLU A 2 -11.94 1.99 -3.18
C GLU A 2 -10.70 2.34 -2.36
N GLU A 3 -10.76 3.37 -1.50
CA GLU A 3 -9.65 3.84 -0.65
C GLU A 3 -9.13 2.81 0.36
N LYS A 4 -9.86 1.71 0.59
CA LYS A 4 -9.48 0.63 1.51
C LYS A 4 -8.92 -0.61 0.80
N ARG A 5 -8.90 -0.63 -0.53
CA ARG A 5 -8.39 -1.76 -1.31
C ARG A 5 -7.05 -1.43 -1.94
N CYS A 6 -6.16 -2.41 -1.94
CA CYS A 6 -4.89 -2.35 -2.63
C CYS A 6 -5.15 -2.52 -4.14
N PRO A 7 -4.67 -1.60 -5.00
CA PRO A 7 -4.91 -1.68 -6.44
C PRO A 7 -4.17 -2.82 -7.13
N LEU A 8 -3.12 -3.37 -6.51
CA LEU A 8 -2.30 -4.42 -7.09
C LEU A 8 -2.91 -5.81 -6.91
N CYS A 9 -3.61 -6.06 -5.79
CA CYS A 9 -4.14 -7.38 -5.45
C CYS A 9 -5.64 -7.41 -5.11
N GLY A 10 -6.31 -6.25 -5.03
CA GLY A 10 -7.72 -6.12 -4.71
C GLY A 10 -8.11 -6.40 -3.25
N GLN A 11 -7.16 -6.86 -2.42
CA GLN A 11 -7.36 -7.10 -0.98
C GLN A 11 -7.34 -5.78 -0.19
N GLU A 12 -7.63 -5.81 1.12
CA GLU A 12 -7.51 -4.62 1.95
C GLU A 12 -6.07 -4.07 1.98
N ASN A 13 -5.95 -2.74 1.91
CA ASN A 13 -4.65 -2.07 2.04
C ASN A 13 -4.21 -1.83 3.49
N HIS A 14 -5.13 -2.03 4.44
CA HIS A 14 -4.94 -1.79 5.87
C HIS A 14 -4.37 -0.40 6.19
N CYS A 15 -4.79 0.63 5.44
CA CYS A 15 -4.37 2.00 5.71
C CYS A 15 -4.84 2.46 7.10
N GLY A 16 -3.89 2.73 7.99
CA GLY A 16 -4.17 3.17 9.36
C GLY A 16 -4.92 4.50 9.41
N ILE A 17 -4.53 5.46 8.56
CA ILE A 17 -5.14 6.80 8.52
C ILE A 17 -6.62 6.74 8.13
N VAL A 18 -6.96 5.98 7.08
CA VAL A 18 -8.36 5.80 6.64
C VAL A 18 -9.18 5.05 7.70
N ASN A 19 -8.52 4.23 8.52
CA ASN A 19 -9.13 3.55 9.66
C ASN A 19 -9.15 4.40 10.95
N GLY A 20 -8.75 5.66 10.91
CA GLY A 20 -8.79 6.59 12.04
C GLY A 20 -7.60 6.50 13.00
N GLN A 21 -6.53 5.82 12.59
CA GLN A 21 -5.27 5.79 13.33
C GLN A 21 -4.44 7.05 13.01
N LYS A 22 -3.44 7.33 13.87
CA LYS A 22 -2.57 8.51 13.71
C LYS A 22 -1.46 8.29 12.69
N ASP A 23 -1.11 7.03 12.45
CA ASP A 23 -0.03 6.58 11.60
C ASP A 23 -0.48 5.39 10.74
N CYS A 24 0.38 4.99 9.81
CA CYS A 24 0.21 3.81 8.98
C CYS A 24 1.58 3.15 8.81
N TRP A 25 1.61 1.82 8.73
CA TRP A 25 2.84 1.05 8.51
C TRP A 25 3.62 1.55 7.27
N CYS A 26 2.92 1.99 6.22
CA CYS A 26 3.57 2.45 4.98
C CYS A 26 4.40 3.74 5.15
N MET A 27 4.24 4.46 6.27
CA MET A 27 4.99 5.68 6.55
C MET A 27 6.43 5.41 7.02
N THR A 28 6.71 4.18 7.49
CA THR A 28 8.04 3.77 7.95
C THR A 28 8.78 2.89 6.95
N GLU A 29 8.12 2.53 5.84
CA GLU A 29 8.66 1.65 4.82
C GLU A 29 9.17 2.42 3.60
N SER A 30 10.16 1.84 2.91
CA SER A 30 10.63 2.33 1.62
C SER A 30 9.97 1.56 0.49
N PHE A 31 9.47 2.28 -0.52
CA PHE A 31 8.81 1.68 -1.68
C PHE A 31 9.78 1.66 -2.87
N PRO A 32 10.02 0.48 -3.48
CA PRO A 32 10.71 0.38 -4.76
C PRO A 32 10.04 1.24 -5.83
N LYS A 33 10.78 1.65 -6.85
CA LYS A 33 10.25 2.51 -7.91
C LYS A 33 9.20 1.74 -8.74
N GLU A 34 9.44 0.46 -8.93
CA GLU A 34 8.67 -0.47 -9.74
C GLU A 34 7.23 -0.63 -9.20
N ILE A 35 7.07 -0.72 -7.87
CA ILE A 35 5.74 -0.85 -7.27
C ILE A 35 4.95 0.47 -7.34
N LEU A 36 5.64 1.62 -7.26
CA LEU A 36 5.03 2.94 -7.42
C LEU A 36 4.63 3.22 -8.88
N GLU A 37 5.33 2.62 -9.84
CA GLU A 37 4.98 2.68 -11.26
C GLU A 37 3.83 1.74 -11.62
N ALA A 38 3.71 0.59 -10.92
CA ALA A 38 2.62 -0.36 -11.12
C ALA A 38 1.29 0.09 -10.49
N ALA A 39 1.34 0.82 -9.37
CA ALA A 39 0.15 1.29 -8.67
C ALA A 39 -0.34 2.65 -9.21
N PRO A 40 -1.67 2.89 -9.25
CA PRO A 40 -2.21 4.22 -9.49
C PRO A 40 -1.72 5.23 -8.45
N LYS A 41 -1.52 6.48 -8.89
CA LYS A 41 -1.22 7.59 -7.98
C LYS A 41 -2.33 7.77 -6.96
N ASP A 42 -1.96 8.21 -5.76
CA ASP A 42 -2.88 8.54 -4.67
C ASP A 42 -3.70 7.37 -4.11
N GLN A 43 -3.25 6.12 -4.31
CA GLN A 43 -3.86 4.93 -3.71
C GLN A 43 -2.90 4.18 -2.78
N CYS A 44 -3.39 3.73 -1.62
CA CYS A 44 -2.58 2.96 -0.69
C CYS A 44 -2.38 1.51 -1.18
N ILE A 45 -1.13 1.08 -1.17
CA ILE A 45 -0.70 -0.31 -1.45
C ILE A 45 -0.71 -1.08 -0.13
N CYS A 46 -0.97 -2.40 -0.13
CA CYS A 46 -0.88 -3.24 1.06
C CYS A 46 0.56 -3.72 1.33
N GLN A 47 0.87 -4.01 2.60
CA GLN A 47 2.21 -4.45 3.02
C GLN A 47 2.63 -5.72 2.29
N LYS A 48 1.72 -6.67 2.11
CA LYS A 48 1.99 -7.92 1.38
C LYS A 48 2.49 -7.68 -0.05
N CYS A 49 1.91 -6.71 -0.76
CA CYS A 49 2.37 -6.38 -2.11
C CYS A 49 3.76 -5.74 -2.07
N LEU A 50 4.03 -4.86 -1.10
CA LEU A 50 5.37 -4.30 -0.92
C LEU A 50 6.40 -5.40 -0.64
N ASP A 51 6.10 -6.32 0.28
CA ASP A 51 6.99 -7.43 0.65
C ASP A 51 7.29 -8.32 -0.56
N THR A 52 6.27 -8.62 -1.38
CA THR A 52 6.44 -9.42 -2.61
C THR A 52 7.42 -8.75 -3.58
N TYR A 53 7.37 -7.42 -3.73
CA TYR A 53 8.29 -6.68 -4.60
C TYR A 53 9.70 -6.51 -4.01
N ASN A 54 9.85 -6.59 -2.68
CA ASN A 54 11.15 -6.48 -2.01
C ASN A 54 11.92 -7.81 -1.97
N GLU A 55 11.24 -8.94 -2.16
CA GLU A 55 11.85 -10.28 -2.20
C GLU A 55 12.33 -10.68 -3.61
N ASP A 56 11.98 -9.91 -4.64
CA ASP A 56 12.42 -10.06 -6.04
C ASP A 56 13.63 -9.17 -6.39
#